data_AF-A0A6U2YBN3-F1
#
_entry.id   AF-A0A6U2YBN3-F1
#
_cell.length_a   1.000
_cell.length_b   1.000
_cell.length_c   1.000
_cell.angle_alpha   90.00
_cell.angle_beta   90.00
_cell.angle_gamma   90.00
#
_symmetry.space_group_name_H-M   'P 1'
#
loop_
_entity.id
_entity.type
_entity.pdbx_description
1 polymer ?
#
loop_
_entity_poly.entity_id
_entity_poly.type
_entity_poly.pdbx_seq_one_letter_code
_entity_poly.pdbx_strand_id
1 'polypeptide(L)'
;MSTTTSSKFFPSQGSTNLLVVAMMVMVSTPAGVQARIGGGVRDKANKIPRHLPPVTTCFFNPNTDLNVPNTEPITLGNADGSFTCGRGANSPSCEDGEFRYCNKVICEKTGSCDNVKVLGTEDTTTVVECSGKDSCLGLQTEYVDEVKCTGKDSCLGSENLGLLGPVECSGKGSCAESLFAVQSSDQEGVSVTCSGKDSCEGSDIQIPGFVDCSGKNACLDASINTPSSVILPSVRDSFFPIDIIYADCVEMTSPSDGCTYRAFYAPRDTPDPVDCFTIAQQSCPTV
;
A
#
# COMPACT_ATOMS: atom_id res chain seq x y z
N MET A 1 -18.20 -12.78 -63.61
CA MET A 1 -18.88 -11.48 -63.75
C MET A 1 -20.32 -11.67 -63.25
N SER A 2 -20.61 -11.17 -62.05
CA SER A 2 -21.98 -10.82 -61.60
C SER A 2 -21.82 -10.01 -60.33
N THR A 3 -22.10 -8.72 -60.47
CA THR A 3 -22.20 -7.71 -59.42
C THR A 3 -23.55 -7.81 -58.72
N THR A 4 -23.56 -7.77 -57.38
CA THR A 4 -24.80 -7.49 -56.64
C THR A 4 -24.51 -6.54 -55.48
N THR A 5 -25.31 -5.49 -55.43
CA THR A 5 -25.26 -4.30 -54.59
C THR A 5 -26.27 -4.42 -53.45
N SER A 6 -25.91 -4.10 -52.21
CA SER A 6 -26.79 -3.59 -51.11
C SER A 6 -26.10 -3.79 -49.77
N SER A 7 -26.27 -2.99 -48.73
CA SER A 7 -26.78 -1.63 -48.51
C SER A 7 -26.40 -1.31 -47.06
N LYS A 8 -26.07 -0.04 -46.78
CA LYS A 8 -25.70 0.47 -45.46
C LYS A 8 -26.93 0.54 -44.56
N PHE A 9 -26.82 0.07 -43.32
CA PHE A 9 -27.80 0.30 -42.26
C PHE A 9 -27.14 1.10 -41.12
N PHE A 10 -27.69 2.29 -40.86
CA PHE A 10 -27.53 3.04 -39.61
C PHE A 10 -28.79 2.83 -38.76
N PRO A 11 -28.66 2.74 -37.43
CA PRO A 11 -29.62 3.35 -36.53
C PRO A 11 -28.89 4.37 -35.63
N SER A 12 -29.30 5.63 -35.62
CA SER A 12 -30.43 6.17 -34.83
C SER A 12 -29.97 6.58 -33.42
N GLN A 13 -29.69 7.87 -33.27
CA GLN A 13 -29.54 8.54 -31.98
C GLN A 13 -30.84 8.45 -31.19
N GLY A 14 -30.73 8.07 -29.91
CA GLY A 14 -31.80 8.11 -28.92
C GLY A 14 -31.28 8.74 -27.64
N SER A 15 -31.37 10.07 -27.57
CA SER A 15 -31.12 10.87 -26.37
C SER A 15 -32.25 10.64 -25.36
N THR A 16 -31.95 9.94 -24.26
CA THR A 16 -32.84 9.85 -23.11
C THR A 16 -32.49 10.97 -22.13
N ASN A 17 -33.37 11.96 -22.03
CA ASN A 17 -33.36 12.97 -20.99
C ASN A 17 -33.69 12.28 -19.66
N LEU A 18 -32.70 12.17 -18.77
CA LEU A 18 -32.89 11.74 -17.40
C LEU A 18 -33.47 12.91 -16.60
N LEU A 19 -34.78 12.88 -16.36
CA LEU A 19 -35.50 13.80 -15.48
C LEU A 19 -35.12 13.46 -14.03
N VAL A 20 -34.17 14.20 -13.45
CA VAL A 20 -33.89 14.13 -12.00
C VAL A 20 -35.02 14.86 -11.28
N VAL A 21 -35.96 14.09 -10.74
CA VAL A 21 -36.97 14.58 -9.80
C VAL A 21 -36.27 14.79 -8.45
N ALA A 22 -35.89 16.04 -8.17
CA ALA A 22 -35.46 16.44 -6.84
C ALA A 22 -36.67 16.45 -5.89
N MET A 23 -36.82 15.40 -5.08
CA MET A 23 -37.73 15.43 -3.94
C MET A 23 -37.10 16.32 -2.84
N MET A 24 -37.53 17.58 -2.78
CA MET A 24 -37.33 18.43 -1.62
C MET A 24 -38.20 17.93 -0.47
N VAL A 25 -37.57 17.27 0.51
CA VAL A 25 -38.18 17.05 1.83
C VAL A 25 -38.03 18.34 2.62
N MET A 26 -39.13 19.09 2.76
CA MET A 26 -39.19 20.23 3.67
C MET A 26 -39.39 19.72 5.11
N VAL A 27 -38.33 19.76 5.91
CA VAL A 27 -38.41 19.60 7.36
C VAL A 27 -38.77 20.95 7.96
N SER A 28 -39.95 21.03 8.59
CA SER A 28 -40.43 22.19 9.31
C SER A 28 -39.76 22.27 10.69
N THR A 29 -38.92 23.28 10.89
CA THR A 29 -38.44 23.68 12.23
C THR A 29 -39.35 24.77 12.79
N PRO A 30 -39.82 24.67 14.06
CA PRO A 30 -40.58 25.73 14.69
C PRO A 30 -39.70 26.93 15.06
N ALA A 31 -40.36 28.08 15.09
CA ALA A 31 -39.81 29.42 15.05
C ALA A 31 -38.89 29.83 16.22
N GLY A 32 -37.91 30.68 15.88
CA GLY A 32 -37.74 31.93 16.63
C GLY A 32 -36.32 32.30 17.03
N VAL A 33 -35.54 32.91 16.13
CA VAL A 33 -34.70 34.10 16.43
C VAL A 33 -34.53 34.90 15.14
N GLN A 34 -34.98 36.16 15.14
CA GLN A 34 -34.76 37.10 14.04
C GLN A 34 -33.33 37.63 14.07
N ALA A 35 -32.60 37.46 12.97
CA ALA A 35 -31.40 38.25 12.66
C ALA A 35 -31.56 38.93 11.30
N ARG A 36 -31.36 40.25 11.29
CA ARG A 36 -31.53 41.16 10.15
C ARG A 36 -30.63 40.77 8.97
N ILE A 37 -31.25 40.63 7.79
CA ILE A 37 -30.56 40.53 6.50
C ILE A 37 -30.36 41.93 5.93
N GLY A 38 -29.10 42.30 5.71
CA GLY A 38 -28.71 43.49 4.96
C GLY A 38 -27.75 43.11 3.83
N GLY A 39 -28.29 43.05 2.61
CA GLY A 39 -27.70 43.45 1.32
C GLY A 39 -26.32 42.92 0.88
N GLY A 40 -26.29 42.33 -0.32
CA GLY A 40 -25.15 42.47 -1.23
C GLY A 40 -24.64 41.18 -1.87
N VAL A 41 -25.37 40.67 -2.87
CA VAL A 41 -24.89 39.64 -3.79
C VAL A 41 -23.83 40.26 -4.72
N ARG A 42 -22.59 39.78 -4.64
CA ARG A 42 -21.64 39.81 -5.75
C ARG A 42 -20.97 38.44 -5.84
N ASP A 43 -21.30 37.74 -6.90
CA ASP A 43 -20.65 36.52 -7.35
C ASP A 43 -19.14 36.75 -7.52
N LYS A 44 -18.36 36.19 -6.60
CA LYS A 44 -16.96 35.83 -6.85
C LYS A 44 -16.88 34.33 -6.71
N ALA A 45 -16.60 33.67 -7.83
CA ALA A 45 -16.23 32.26 -7.88
C ALA A 45 -15.17 32.00 -6.80
N ASN A 46 -15.60 31.32 -5.74
CA ASN A 46 -14.80 31.05 -4.57
C ASN A 46 -13.79 29.97 -4.96
N LYS A 47 -12.59 30.39 -5.30
CA LYS A 47 -11.44 29.51 -5.51
C LYS A 47 -11.13 28.92 -4.13
N ILE A 48 -11.67 27.73 -3.84
CA ILE A 48 -11.38 27.00 -2.60
C ILE A 48 -9.86 26.87 -2.51
N PRO A 49 -9.22 27.42 -1.47
CA PRO A 49 -7.78 27.27 -1.31
C PRO A 49 -7.48 25.78 -1.08
N ARG A 50 -6.80 25.12 -2.03
CA ARG A 50 -6.31 23.74 -1.92
C ARG A 50 -5.07 23.61 -1.01
N HIS A 51 -5.00 24.42 0.02
CA HIS A 51 -4.01 24.26 1.07
C HIS A 51 -4.77 24.33 2.38
N LEU A 52 -5.27 23.18 2.82
CA LEU A 52 -5.57 23.01 4.22
C LEU A 52 -4.27 23.24 5.02
N PRO A 53 -4.34 23.88 6.19
CA PRO A 53 -3.17 23.97 7.07
C PRO A 53 -2.64 22.56 7.35
N PRO A 54 -1.32 22.37 7.51
CA PRO A 54 -0.74 21.06 7.81
C PRO A 54 -1.46 20.49 9.03
N VAL A 55 -2.17 19.37 8.83
CA VAL A 55 -2.89 18.68 9.88
C VAL A 55 -1.82 18.15 10.83
N THR A 56 -1.68 18.81 11.98
CA THR A 56 -0.58 18.57 12.93
C THR A 56 -0.99 17.63 14.06
N THR A 57 -2.26 17.23 14.07
CA THR A 57 -2.85 16.41 15.13
C THR A 57 -3.13 15.01 14.61
N CYS A 58 -2.36 14.06 15.14
CA CYS A 58 -2.65 12.63 15.08
C CYS A 58 -3.86 12.32 15.96
N PHE A 59 -4.82 11.56 15.42
CA PHE A 59 -6.01 11.11 16.13
C PHE A 59 -5.94 9.60 16.33
N PHE A 60 -6.26 9.17 17.54
CA PHE A 60 -6.38 7.76 17.88
C PHE A 60 -7.79 7.44 18.36
N ASN A 61 -8.40 6.41 17.77
CA ASN A 61 -9.67 5.86 18.21
C ASN A 61 -9.45 4.43 18.72
N PRO A 62 -9.56 4.16 20.03
CA PRO A 62 -9.37 2.82 20.59
C PRO A 62 -10.54 1.86 20.32
N ASN A 63 -11.66 2.33 19.76
CA ASN A 63 -12.81 1.50 19.44
C ASN A 63 -13.01 1.43 17.92
N THR A 64 -12.51 0.36 17.30
CA THR A 64 -12.80 0.03 15.89
C THR A 64 -14.16 -0.63 15.70
N ASP A 65 -14.85 -1.03 16.78
CA ASP A 65 -16.23 -1.50 16.70
C ASP A 65 -17.14 -0.37 16.19
N LEU A 66 -17.43 -0.44 14.89
CA LEU A 66 -18.24 0.47 14.07
C LEU A 66 -19.66 0.74 14.62
N ASN A 67 -20.05 0.13 15.74
CA ASN A 67 -21.35 0.26 16.38
C ASN A 67 -21.38 1.18 17.61
N VAL A 68 -20.28 1.85 17.97
CA VAL A 68 -20.32 2.88 19.02
C VAL A 68 -20.22 4.27 18.39
N PRO A 69 -21.34 4.89 17.97
CA PRO A 69 -21.33 6.28 17.56
C PRO A 69 -21.04 7.13 18.80
N ASN A 70 -19.95 7.91 18.75
CA ASN A 70 -19.63 9.02 19.66
C ASN A 70 -18.69 8.74 20.86
N THR A 71 -17.65 7.90 20.72
CA THR A 71 -16.43 8.19 21.49
C THR A 71 -15.66 9.29 20.78
N GLU A 72 -15.51 10.45 21.43
CA GLU A 72 -14.70 11.54 20.90
C GLU A 72 -13.27 11.03 20.65
N PRO A 73 -12.69 11.27 19.46
CA PRO A 73 -11.36 10.80 19.14
C PRO A 73 -10.36 11.44 20.11
N ILE A 74 -9.47 10.62 20.67
CA ILE A 74 -8.50 11.13 21.65
C ILE A 74 -7.36 11.75 20.86
N THR A 75 -7.24 13.07 20.93
CA THR A 75 -6.09 13.79 20.37
C THR A 75 -4.88 13.53 21.27
N LEU A 76 -3.98 12.68 20.79
CA LEU A 76 -2.83 12.19 21.54
C LEU A 76 -1.57 12.20 20.66
N GLY A 77 -1.38 13.25 19.86
CA GLY A 77 -0.14 13.44 19.12
C GLY A 77 0.90 14.19 19.93
N ASN A 78 2.17 13.81 19.76
CA ASN A 78 3.28 14.74 20.03
C ASN A 78 3.16 15.96 19.09
N ALA A 79 3.87 17.06 19.39
CA ALA A 79 3.84 18.27 18.56
C ALA A 79 4.35 18.04 17.12
N ASP A 80 5.07 16.94 16.89
CA ASP A 80 5.55 16.49 15.58
C ASP A 80 4.58 15.55 14.86
N GLY A 81 3.40 15.27 15.45
CA GLY A 81 2.42 14.33 14.90
C GLY A 81 2.78 12.86 15.09
N SER A 82 3.78 12.54 15.92
CA SER A 82 4.14 11.15 16.25
C SER A 82 3.31 10.60 17.42
N PHE A 83 3.06 9.29 17.38
CA PHE A 83 2.41 8.54 18.44
C PHE A 83 3.25 7.30 18.78
N THR A 84 3.40 7.00 20.07
CA THR A 84 4.14 5.81 20.54
C THR A 84 3.27 4.96 21.45
N CYS A 85 3.05 3.71 21.05
CA CYS A 85 2.32 2.71 21.82
C CYS A 85 3.27 1.94 22.75
N GLY A 86 2.81 1.63 23.96
CA GLY A 86 3.57 0.79 24.90
C GLY A 86 4.72 1.46 25.67
N ARG A 87 4.91 2.79 25.65
CA ARG A 87 6.01 3.46 26.38
C ARG A 87 5.90 3.52 27.93
N GLY A 88 6.18 2.41 28.61
CA GLY A 88 6.23 2.32 30.08
C GLY A 88 5.16 1.40 30.68
N ALA A 89 5.11 1.25 32.00
CA ALA A 89 4.15 0.37 32.69
C ALA A 89 2.69 0.85 32.57
N ASN A 90 2.50 2.12 32.22
CA ASN A 90 1.19 2.78 32.17
C ASN A 90 0.83 3.31 30.78
N SER A 91 1.57 2.93 29.73
CA SER A 91 1.16 3.34 28.39
C SER A 91 -0.05 2.53 27.96
N PRO A 92 -1.06 3.19 27.36
CA PRO A 92 -2.18 2.47 26.79
C PRO A 92 -1.65 1.49 25.74
N SER A 93 -2.18 0.27 25.76
CA SER A 93 -2.11 -0.59 24.59
C SER A 93 -2.94 0.07 23.49
N CYS A 94 -2.44 0.02 22.26
CA CYS A 94 -3.14 0.53 21.09
C CYS A 94 -3.89 -0.57 20.35
N GLU A 95 -3.96 -1.78 20.91
CA GLU A 95 -4.71 -2.92 20.41
C GLU A 95 -6.08 -2.53 19.86
N ASP A 96 -6.41 -3.07 18.69
CA ASP A 96 -7.67 -2.91 17.96
C ASP A 96 -8.08 -1.44 17.71
N GLY A 97 -7.11 -0.52 17.72
CA GLY A 97 -7.34 0.91 17.52
C GLY A 97 -7.13 1.40 16.08
N GLU A 98 -7.58 2.62 15.82
CA GLU A 98 -7.43 3.29 14.52
C GLU A 98 -6.68 4.61 14.67
N PHE A 99 -5.62 4.79 13.88
CA PHE A 99 -4.85 6.02 13.77
C PHE A 99 -5.26 6.80 12.52
N ARG A 100 -5.45 8.11 12.64
CA ARG A 100 -5.71 9.01 11.52
C ARG A 100 -4.78 10.21 11.54
N TYR A 101 -4.28 10.60 10.38
CA TYR A 101 -3.51 11.84 10.18
C TYR A 101 -2.23 11.90 11.04
N CYS A 102 -1.63 10.73 11.31
CA CYS A 102 -0.42 10.64 12.11
C CYS A 102 0.79 10.66 11.20
N ASN A 103 1.81 11.46 11.53
CA ASN A 103 3.06 11.46 10.76
C ASN A 103 3.88 10.20 11.05
N LYS A 104 3.79 9.69 12.29
CA LYS A 104 4.56 8.54 12.72
C LYS A 104 3.83 7.73 13.79
N VAL A 105 3.73 6.42 13.62
CA VAL A 105 3.19 5.48 14.63
C VAL A 105 4.30 4.51 15.02
N ILE A 106 4.63 4.43 16.30
CA ILE A 106 5.74 3.61 16.83
C ILE A 106 5.20 2.56 17.81
N CYS A 107 5.47 1.30 17.53
CA CYS A 107 5.03 0.12 18.28
C CYS A 107 6.27 -0.64 18.78
N GLU A 108 6.75 -0.30 19.97
CA GLU A 108 8.04 -0.79 20.50
C GLU A 108 7.92 -2.07 21.33
N LYS A 109 6.74 -2.36 21.85
CA LYS A 109 6.51 -3.48 22.76
C LYS A 109 5.75 -4.60 22.07
N THR A 110 5.85 -5.79 22.66
CA THR A 110 5.07 -6.94 22.21
C THR A 110 3.58 -6.68 22.34
N GLY A 111 2.84 -6.94 21.26
CA GLY A 111 1.40 -6.74 21.17
C GLY A 111 0.93 -5.30 21.22
N SER A 112 1.83 -4.30 21.18
CA SER A 112 1.43 -2.92 21.54
C SER A 112 0.43 -2.27 20.59
N CYS A 113 0.32 -2.78 19.37
CA CYS A 113 -0.50 -2.28 18.27
C CYS A 113 -1.14 -3.44 17.50
N ASP A 114 -1.56 -4.51 18.17
CA ASP A 114 -2.21 -5.61 17.47
C ASP A 114 -3.52 -5.14 16.82
N ASN A 115 -3.76 -5.61 15.60
CA ASN A 115 -4.89 -5.29 14.73
C ASN A 115 -5.17 -3.79 14.56
N VAL A 116 -4.13 -2.94 14.66
CA VAL A 116 -4.36 -1.51 14.44
C VAL A 116 -4.60 -1.21 12.97
N LYS A 117 -5.44 -0.20 12.73
CA LYS A 117 -5.64 0.37 11.42
C LYS A 117 -5.00 1.76 11.34
N VAL A 118 -4.11 1.99 10.38
CA VAL A 118 -3.45 3.29 10.19
C VAL A 118 -3.92 3.91 8.89
N LEU A 119 -4.56 5.07 9.00
CA LEU A 119 -5.11 5.87 7.91
C LEU A 119 -4.29 7.16 7.73
N GLY A 120 -3.38 7.15 6.76
CA GLY A 120 -2.66 8.34 6.33
C GLY A 120 -3.47 9.21 5.38
N THR A 121 -2.82 10.19 4.77
CA THR A 121 -3.40 11.03 3.72
C THR A 121 -2.35 11.36 2.67
N GLU A 122 -2.77 11.68 1.45
CA GLU A 122 -1.88 12.10 0.36
C GLU A 122 -1.04 13.34 0.70
N ASP A 123 -1.47 14.15 1.67
CA ASP A 123 -0.81 15.39 2.09
C ASP A 123 0.19 15.19 3.26
N THR A 124 0.27 13.99 3.85
CA THR A 124 1.06 13.74 5.06
C THR A 124 1.91 12.50 4.93
N THR A 125 3.22 12.64 5.16
CA THR A 125 4.13 11.50 5.25
C THR A 125 3.85 10.70 6.52
N THR A 126 3.27 9.51 6.36
CA THR A 126 2.92 8.59 7.44
C THR A 126 3.90 7.43 7.49
N VAL A 127 4.60 7.27 8.60
CA VAL A 127 5.56 6.17 8.83
C VAL A 127 5.09 5.28 9.97
N VAL A 128 5.07 3.97 9.76
CA VAL A 128 4.74 2.98 10.80
C VAL A 128 5.99 2.18 11.16
N GLU A 129 6.40 2.22 12.43
CA GLU A 129 7.57 1.51 12.94
C GLU A 129 7.17 0.44 13.98
N CYS A 130 7.33 -0.82 13.61
CA CYS A 130 7.01 -2.01 14.38
C CYS A 130 8.31 -2.69 14.80
N SER A 131 8.82 -2.34 15.99
CA SER A 131 10.11 -2.82 16.50
C SER A 131 9.99 -3.86 17.61
N GLY A 132 8.83 -3.93 18.27
CA GLY A 132 8.53 -5.00 19.23
C GLY A 132 8.25 -6.34 18.53
N LYS A 133 8.50 -7.44 19.23
CA LYS A 133 8.08 -8.77 18.77
C LYS A 133 6.56 -8.81 18.72
N ASP A 134 5.94 -9.24 17.62
CA ASP A 134 4.48 -9.23 17.45
C ASP A 134 3.87 -7.84 17.76
N SER A 135 4.55 -6.72 17.47
CA SER A 135 4.08 -5.40 17.93
C SER A 135 2.90 -4.83 17.15
N CYS A 136 2.71 -5.27 15.91
CA CYS A 136 1.73 -4.80 14.94
C CYS A 136 1.09 -6.00 14.23
N LEU A 137 0.81 -7.07 14.98
CA LEU A 137 0.21 -8.28 14.41
C LEU A 137 -1.11 -7.91 13.72
N GLY A 138 -1.33 -8.35 12.47
CA GLY A 138 -2.56 -8.01 11.76
C GLY A 138 -2.75 -6.52 11.43
N LEU A 139 -1.67 -5.72 11.42
CA LEU A 139 -1.71 -4.30 11.00
C LEU A 139 -2.42 -4.13 9.64
N GLN A 140 -3.28 -3.12 9.56
CA GLN A 140 -3.91 -2.67 8.34
C GLN A 140 -3.48 -1.24 8.01
N THR A 141 -2.99 -1.00 6.80
CA THR A 141 -2.58 0.34 6.37
C THR A 141 -3.42 0.86 5.21
N GLU A 142 -3.71 2.16 5.22
CA GLU A 142 -4.31 2.92 4.12
C GLU A 142 -3.56 4.23 3.96
N TYR A 143 -3.06 4.54 2.77
CA TYR A 143 -2.28 5.77 2.49
C TYR A 143 -1.04 5.96 3.40
N VAL A 144 -0.28 4.89 3.66
CA VAL A 144 0.96 4.95 4.46
C VAL A 144 2.18 4.94 3.54
N ASP A 145 3.09 5.89 3.74
CA ASP A 145 4.29 6.09 2.91
C ASP A 145 5.38 5.06 3.22
N GLU A 146 5.55 4.66 4.47
CA GLU A 146 6.62 3.72 4.84
C GLU A 146 6.19 2.83 6.00
N VAL A 147 6.49 1.54 5.89
CA VAL A 147 6.28 0.56 6.96
C VAL A 147 7.60 -0.15 7.28
N LYS A 148 8.01 -0.12 8.55
CA LYS A 148 9.24 -0.74 9.04
C LYS A 148 8.92 -1.82 10.07
N CYS A 149 9.07 -3.07 9.67
CA CYS A 149 8.85 -4.26 10.48
C CYS A 149 10.21 -4.85 10.88
N THR A 150 10.77 -4.31 11.97
CA THR A 150 12.11 -4.67 12.45
C THR A 150 12.08 -5.70 13.59
N GLY A 151 10.93 -5.80 14.28
CA GLY A 151 10.71 -6.80 15.32
C GLY A 151 10.46 -8.20 14.76
N LYS A 152 10.69 -9.23 15.58
CA LYS A 152 10.34 -10.61 15.22
C LYS A 152 8.82 -10.74 15.08
N ASP A 153 8.36 -11.25 13.95
CA ASP A 153 6.93 -11.42 13.64
C ASP A 153 6.11 -10.13 13.81
N SER A 154 6.75 -8.95 13.70
CA SER A 154 6.15 -7.67 14.13
C SER A 154 4.92 -7.24 13.33
N CYS A 155 4.82 -7.63 12.07
CA CYS A 155 3.75 -7.32 11.12
C CYS A 155 3.24 -8.62 10.46
N LEU A 156 3.25 -9.72 11.21
CA LEU A 156 2.77 -11.02 10.76
C LEU A 156 1.27 -10.94 10.42
N GLY A 157 0.87 -11.51 9.28
CA GLY A 157 -0.53 -11.56 8.85
C GLY A 157 -1.18 -10.19 8.61
N SER A 158 -0.37 -9.17 8.35
CA SER A 158 -0.85 -7.81 8.06
C SER A 158 -1.47 -7.70 6.67
N GLU A 159 -2.41 -6.79 6.50
CA GLU A 159 -3.12 -6.58 5.23
C GLU A 159 -2.85 -5.20 4.63
N ASN A 160 -2.75 -5.15 3.31
CA ASN A 160 -2.53 -3.93 2.52
C ASN A 160 -1.25 -3.17 2.91
N LEU A 161 -0.17 -3.90 3.21
CA LEU A 161 1.13 -3.28 3.45
C LEU A 161 1.68 -2.65 2.17
N GLY A 162 2.15 -1.40 2.25
CA GLY A 162 2.94 -0.77 1.17
C GLY A 162 2.13 -0.07 0.07
N LEU A 163 0.99 0.53 0.41
CA LEU A 163 0.15 1.23 -0.56
C LEU A 163 0.82 2.41 -1.27
N LEU A 164 1.68 3.17 -0.57
CA LEU A 164 2.30 4.39 -1.13
C LEU A 164 3.83 4.40 -1.16
N GLY A 165 4.50 3.42 -0.54
CA GLY A 165 5.95 3.44 -0.51
C GLY A 165 6.59 2.21 0.12
N PRO A 166 7.87 2.31 0.53
CA PRO A 166 8.66 1.15 0.85
C PRO A 166 8.17 0.41 2.10
N VAL A 167 8.24 -0.92 2.05
CA VAL A 167 8.07 -1.80 3.20
C VAL A 167 9.39 -2.49 3.50
N GLU A 168 9.88 -2.32 4.71
CA GLU A 168 11.10 -2.96 5.19
C GLU A 168 10.76 -4.06 6.20
N CYS A 169 11.06 -5.31 5.84
CA CYS A 169 10.86 -6.51 6.63
C CYS A 169 12.23 -7.08 7.03
N SER A 170 12.84 -6.47 8.05
CA SER A 170 14.19 -6.84 8.53
C SER A 170 14.18 -7.75 9.75
N GLY A 171 13.05 -7.84 10.47
CA GLY A 171 12.86 -8.80 11.56
C GLY A 171 12.69 -10.24 11.05
N LYS A 172 13.01 -11.24 11.88
CA LYS A 172 12.71 -12.64 11.55
C LYS A 172 11.19 -12.81 11.47
N GLY A 173 10.67 -13.38 10.38
CA GLY A 173 9.24 -13.59 10.20
C GLY A 173 8.41 -12.31 10.18
N SER A 174 9.03 -11.13 10.05
CA SER A 174 8.40 -9.86 10.39
C SER A 174 7.16 -9.51 9.59
N CYS A 175 7.04 -9.99 8.35
CA CYS A 175 5.94 -9.76 7.43
C CYS A 175 5.43 -11.08 6.82
N ALA A 176 5.69 -12.21 7.48
CA ALA A 176 5.24 -13.50 7.00
C ALA A 176 3.70 -13.54 6.91
N GLU A 177 3.18 -14.28 5.95
CA GLU A 177 1.74 -14.44 5.69
C GLU A 177 0.99 -13.11 5.44
N SER A 178 1.69 -12.01 5.19
CA SER A 178 1.09 -10.70 4.95
C SER A 178 0.71 -10.48 3.49
N LEU A 179 -0.32 -9.66 3.27
CA LEU A 179 -0.78 -9.22 1.95
C LEU A 179 -0.24 -7.82 1.65
N PHE A 180 0.52 -7.70 0.56
CA PHE A 180 0.98 -6.44 0.01
C PHE A 180 0.18 -6.16 -1.25
N ALA A 181 -0.74 -5.20 -1.18
CA ALA A 181 -1.59 -4.85 -2.30
C ALA A 181 -1.56 -3.35 -2.53
N VAL A 182 -1.11 -2.92 -3.71
CA VAL A 182 -1.14 -1.51 -4.11
C VAL A 182 -2.46 -1.21 -4.80
N GLN A 183 -3.24 -0.26 -4.27
CA GLN A 183 -4.54 0.13 -4.84
C GLN A 183 -4.43 1.06 -6.06
N SER A 184 -3.26 1.67 -6.30
CA SER A 184 -3.06 2.61 -7.40
C SER A 184 -2.03 2.12 -8.42
N SER A 185 -2.43 2.08 -9.69
CA SER A 185 -1.56 1.69 -10.82
C SER A 185 -0.42 2.69 -11.10
N ASP A 186 -0.51 3.89 -10.54
CA ASP A 186 0.33 5.03 -10.95
C ASP A 186 1.48 5.29 -9.95
N GLN A 187 1.69 4.38 -9.00
CA GLN A 187 2.66 4.51 -7.92
C GLN A 187 4.03 3.95 -8.37
N GLU A 188 4.90 4.82 -8.84
CA GLU A 188 6.33 4.53 -8.98
C GLU A 188 7.01 4.59 -7.59
N GLY A 189 7.94 3.67 -7.30
CA GLY A 189 8.77 3.71 -6.09
C GLY A 189 8.33 2.83 -4.92
N VAL A 190 7.25 2.05 -5.06
CA VAL A 190 6.91 1.02 -4.08
C VAL A 190 7.98 -0.08 -4.10
N SER A 191 8.48 -0.47 -2.94
CA SER A 191 9.43 -1.58 -2.84
C SER A 191 9.20 -2.38 -1.57
N VAL A 192 9.44 -3.68 -1.64
CA VAL A 192 9.35 -4.57 -0.48
C VAL A 192 10.72 -5.19 -0.26
N THR A 193 11.32 -4.92 0.89
CA THR A 193 12.65 -5.42 1.25
C THR A 193 12.53 -6.47 2.36
N CYS A 194 12.72 -7.73 1.98
CA CYS A 194 12.66 -8.89 2.85
C CYS A 194 14.10 -9.32 3.21
N SER A 195 14.71 -8.60 4.15
CA SER A 195 16.11 -8.82 4.58
C SER A 195 16.24 -9.73 5.81
N GLY A 196 15.16 -9.88 6.57
CA GLY A 196 15.11 -10.79 7.72
C GLY A 196 15.04 -12.26 7.30
N LYS A 197 15.41 -13.16 8.23
CA LYS A 197 15.22 -14.60 8.02
C LYS A 197 13.73 -14.91 7.97
N ASP A 198 13.27 -15.61 6.94
CA ASP A 198 11.86 -15.98 6.75
C ASP A 198 10.92 -14.73 6.76
N SER A 199 11.42 -13.53 6.46
CA SER A 199 10.71 -12.27 6.77
C SER A 199 9.41 -12.04 6.01
N CYS A 200 9.26 -12.61 4.82
CA CYS A 200 8.09 -12.52 3.95
C CYS A 200 7.66 -13.94 3.51
N GLU A 201 7.88 -14.93 4.38
CA GLU A 201 7.49 -16.31 4.13
C GLU A 201 5.96 -16.41 3.97
N GLY A 202 5.49 -17.07 2.91
CA GLY A 202 4.07 -17.26 2.63
C GLY A 202 3.28 -15.97 2.31
N SER A 203 3.95 -14.84 2.10
CA SER A 203 3.29 -13.57 1.78
C SER A 203 2.71 -13.55 0.36
N ASP A 204 1.66 -12.74 0.14
CA ASP A 204 1.16 -12.43 -1.19
C ASP A 204 1.54 -10.99 -1.56
N ILE A 205 2.46 -10.84 -2.52
CA ILE A 205 3.09 -9.58 -2.90
C ILE A 205 2.60 -9.14 -4.28
N GLN A 206 1.65 -8.20 -4.29
CA GLN A 206 1.02 -7.64 -5.48
C GLN A 206 1.35 -6.14 -5.61
N ILE A 207 2.58 -5.84 -6.05
CA ILE A 207 3.09 -4.46 -6.15
C ILE A 207 3.62 -4.17 -7.57
N PRO A 208 3.50 -2.93 -8.09
CA PRO A 208 4.07 -2.57 -9.39
C PRO A 208 5.60 -2.39 -9.36
N GLY A 209 6.21 -2.35 -8.15
CA GLY A 209 7.61 -2.04 -7.96
C GLY A 209 8.51 -3.24 -7.65
N PHE A 210 9.55 -3.04 -6.83
CA PHE A 210 10.67 -3.97 -6.66
C PHE A 210 10.56 -4.82 -5.38
N VAL A 211 10.97 -6.09 -5.44
CA VAL A 211 11.05 -6.99 -4.27
C VAL A 211 12.47 -7.49 -4.07
N ASP A 212 13.07 -7.17 -2.91
CA ASP A 212 14.36 -7.72 -2.48
C ASP A 212 14.14 -8.88 -1.50
N CYS A 213 14.62 -10.06 -1.88
CA CYS A 213 14.58 -11.27 -1.05
C CYS A 213 15.99 -11.61 -0.55
N SER A 214 16.68 -10.63 0.04
CA SER A 214 18.08 -10.75 0.46
C SER A 214 18.28 -11.62 1.70
N GLY A 215 17.25 -11.76 2.54
CA GLY A 215 17.29 -12.57 3.76
C GLY A 215 17.22 -14.08 3.49
N LYS A 216 17.74 -14.87 4.43
CA LYS A 216 17.68 -16.34 4.33
C LYS A 216 16.24 -16.82 4.35
N ASN A 217 15.82 -17.54 3.29
CA ASN A 217 14.44 -17.99 3.08
C ASN A 217 13.42 -16.84 3.14
N ALA A 218 13.84 -15.59 2.88
CA ALA A 218 13.00 -14.43 3.14
C ALA A 218 11.67 -14.47 2.39
N CYS A 219 11.65 -14.98 1.17
CA CYS A 219 10.45 -15.10 0.32
C CYS A 219 10.07 -16.56 0.07
N LEU A 220 10.36 -17.45 1.02
CA LEU A 220 9.96 -18.86 0.92
C LEU A 220 8.43 -18.95 0.80
N ASP A 221 7.93 -19.68 -0.19
CA ASP A 221 6.51 -19.87 -0.47
C ASP A 221 5.70 -18.56 -0.68
N ALA A 222 6.37 -17.44 -0.96
CA ALA A 222 5.71 -16.18 -1.26
C ALA A 222 5.15 -16.19 -2.70
N SER A 223 3.92 -15.71 -2.86
CA SER A 223 3.31 -15.41 -4.16
C SER A 223 3.74 -14.00 -4.58
N ILE A 224 4.52 -13.86 -5.64
CA ILE A 224 5.01 -12.56 -6.11
C ILE A 224 4.42 -12.25 -7.48
N ASN A 225 3.51 -11.28 -7.52
CA ASN A 225 2.91 -10.75 -8.74
C ASN A 225 3.29 -9.28 -8.93
N THR A 226 4.34 -9.07 -9.71
CA THR A 226 4.85 -7.76 -10.01
C THR A 226 4.95 -7.56 -11.53
N PRO A 227 4.21 -6.63 -12.14
CA PRO A 227 4.21 -6.44 -13.59
C PRO A 227 5.55 -5.92 -14.14
N SER A 228 6.45 -5.40 -13.30
CA SER A 228 7.64 -4.66 -13.75
C SER A 228 8.93 -5.00 -12.98
N SER A 229 8.94 -6.02 -12.11
CA SER A 229 10.02 -6.11 -11.11
C SER A 229 11.24 -6.93 -11.53
N VAL A 230 12.38 -6.45 -11.03
CA VAL A 230 13.57 -7.25 -10.82
C VAL A 230 13.37 -7.97 -9.49
N ILE A 231 13.53 -9.28 -9.44
CA ILE A 231 13.68 -9.99 -8.17
C ILE A 231 15.19 -10.15 -7.97
N LEU A 232 15.72 -9.67 -6.84
CA LEU A 232 17.10 -9.93 -6.43
C LEU A 232 17.09 -11.08 -5.41
N PRO A 233 17.19 -12.35 -5.85
CA PRO A 233 17.36 -13.43 -4.90
C PRO A 233 18.75 -13.35 -4.26
N SER A 234 18.81 -13.56 -2.96
CA SER A 234 20.07 -13.89 -2.28
C SER A 234 20.50 -15.30 -2.71
N VAL A 235 21.27 -15.38 -3.80
CA VAL A 235 21.63 -16.64 -4.49
C VAL A 235 22.59 -17.55 -3.71
N ARG A 236 22.67 -17.47 -2.37
CA ARG A 236 23.65 -18.26 -1.62
C ARG A 236 23.13 -19.55 -0.99
N ASP A 237 21.84 -19.70 -0.65
CA ASP A 237 21.41 -20.91 0.10
C ASP A 237 19.96 -21.42 -0.14
N SER A 238 19.12 -20.77 -0.94
CA SER A 238 17.71 -21.16 -1.11
C SER A 238 17.47 -21.92 -2.43
N PHE A 239 17.47 -23.25 -2.35
CA PHE A 239 17.17 -24.21 -3.43
C PHE A 239 15.68 -24.58 -3.54
N PHE A 240 14.76 -23.66 -3.20
CA PHE A 240 13.32 -23.92 -3.07
C PHE A 240 12.50 -23.05 -4.03
N PRO A 241 11.33 -23.52 -4.48
CA PRO A 241 10.56 -22.87 -5.54
C PRO A 241 9.98 -21.55 -5.03
N ILE A 242 10.32 -20.45 -5.70
CA ILE A 242 9.55 -19.20 -5.66
C ILE A 242 8.64 -19.26 -6.88
N ASP A 243 7.33 -19.16 -6.68
CA ASP A 243 6.36 -19.11 -7.78
C ASP A 243 6.30 -17.67 -8.32
N ILE A 244 7.14 -17.41 -9.32
CA ILE A 244 7.16 -16.14 -10.05
C ILE A 244 6.12 -16.22 -11.16
N ILE A 245 5.05 -15.41 -11.08
CA ILE A 245 3.91 -15.48 -12.00
C ILE A 245 4.14 -14.67 -13.29
N TYR A 246 4.97 -13.62 -13.21
CA TYR A 246 5.32 -12.77 -14.36
C TYR A 246 6.83 -12.56 -14.42
N ALA A 247 7.40 -12.78 -15.60
CA ALA A 247 8.82 -12.60 -15.84
C ALA A 247 9.03 -11.65 -17.03
N ASP A 248 9.54 -10.46 -16.72
CA ASP A 248 10.16 -9.59 -17.71
C ASP A 248 11.69 -9.78 -17.70
N CYS A 249 12.33 -9.48 -18.82
CA CYS A 249 13.76 -9.69 -19.02
C CYS A 249 14.58 -8.69 -18.18
N VAL A 250 15.36 -9.15 -17.20
CA VAL A 250 16.24 -8.27 -16.43
C VAL A 250 17.66 -8.29 -16.99
N GLU A 251 18.16 -7.11 -17.37
CA GLU A 251 19.58 -6.87 -17.66
C GLU A 251 20.30 -6.38 -16.40
N MET A 252 21.34 -7.10 -15.97
CA MET A 252 22.19 -6.73 -14.85
C MET A 252 23.61 -6.47 -15.36
N THR A 253 24.14 -5.26 -15.22
CA THR A 253 25.55 -4.99 -15.58
C THR A 253 26.42 -5.06 -14.33
N SER A 254 27.40 -5.95 -14.33
CA SER A 254 28.31 -6.10 -13.20
C SER A 254 29.34 -4.96 -13.17
N PRO A 255 29.55 -4.31 -12.01
CA PRO A 255 30.49 -3.21 -11.88
C PRO A 255 31.96 -3.65 -11.88
N SER A 256 32.28 -4.93 -11.61
CA SER A 256 33.67 -5.41 -11.54
C SER A 256 34.31 -5.68 -12.91
N ASP A 257 33.50 -6.03 -13.89
CA ASP A 257 33.92 -6.53 -15.20
C ASP A 257 33.15 -5.88 -16.36
N GLY A 258 32.17 -5.03 -16.08
CA GLY A 258 31.41 -4.29 -17.09
C GLY A 258 30.54 -5.18 -17.98
N CYS A 259 30.37 -6.45 -17.61
CA CYS A 259 29.60 -7.42 -18.37
C CYS A 259 28.12 -7.30 -18.02
N THR A 260 27.27 -7.28 -19.04
CA THR A 260 25.82 -7.34 -18.89
C THR A 260 25.37 -8.79 -18.90
N TYR A 261 24.67 -9.19 -17.84
CA TYR A 261 24.05 -10.49 -17.63
C TYR A 261 22.56 -10.34 -17.84
N ARG A 262 21.98 -11.17 -18.70
CA ARG A 262 20.54 -11.33 -18.81
C ARG A 262 20.14 -12.58 -18.04
N ALA A 263 19.36 -12.41 -16.98
CA ALA A 263 18.81 -13.52 -16.21
C ALA A 263 17.30 -13.63 -16.47
N PHE A 264 16.82 -14.86 -16.67
CA PHE A 264 15.40 -15.15 -16.90
C PHE A 264 14.91 -16.13 -15.83
N TYR A 265 13.76 -15.83 -15.23
CA TYR A 265 13.01 -16.77 -14.41
C TYR A 265 11.78 -17.21 -15.19
N ALA A 266 11.66 -18.49 -15.53
CA ALA A 266 10.44 -19.01 -16.16
C ALA A 266 9.51 -19.58 -15.08
N PRO A 267 8.20 -19.26 -15.10
CA PRO A 267 7.21 -19.91 -14.24
C PRO A 267 7.14 -21.42 -14.55
N ARG A 268 6.83 -22.24 -13.53
CA ARG A 268 6.85 -23.72 -13.65
C ARG A 268 5.72 -24.30 -14.51
N ASP A 269 4.64 -23.54 -14.73
CA ASP A 269 3.36 -24.05 -15.24
C ASP A 269 2.88 -23.43 -16.56
N THR A 270 3.75 -22.85 -17.38
CA THR A 270 3.34 -22.38 -18.73
C THR A 270 3.31 -23.54 -19.74
N PRO A 271 2.14 -23.90 -20.30
CA PRO A 271 1.98 -25.08 -21.17
C PRO A 271 2.61 -24.95 -22.57
N ASP A 272 3.12 -23.76 -22.91
CA ASP A 272 3.96 -23.52 -24.07
C ASP A 272 5.15 -22.67 -23.63
N PRO A 273 6.33 -23.26 -23.34
CA PRO A 273 7.54 -22.47 -23.22
C PRO A 273 7.79 -21.85 -24.59
N VAL A 274 7.59 -20.54 -24.72
CA VAL A 274 8.16 -19.80 -25.85
C VAL A 274 9.66 -20.13 -25.83
N ASP A 275 10.16 -20.70 -26.94
CA ASP A 275 11.56 -21.06 -27.14
C ASP A 275 12.46 -19.81 -27.01
N CYS A 276 12.75 -19.42 -25.77
CA CYS A 276 13.78 -18.46 -25.42
C CYS A 276 15.04 -19.26 -25.13
N PHE A 277 15.78 -19.51 -26.20
CA PHE A 277 17.00 -20.30 -26.21
C PHE A 277 18.02 -19.83 -25.17
N THR A 278 18.47 -20.81 -24.40
CA THR A 278 19.58 -20.81 -23.45
C THR A 278 20.87 -20.23 -24.05
N ILE A 279 21.17 -18.95 -23.83
CA ILE A 279 22.53 -18.44 -23.75
C ILE A 279 22.50 -17.26 -22.77
N ALA A 280 23.21 -17.36 -21.64
CA ALA A 280 23.71 -16.18 -20.97
C ALA A 280 24.65 -15.48 -21.96
N GLN A 281 24.11 -14.59 -22.81
CA GLN A 281 24.93 -13.82 -23.73
C GLN A 281 25.70 -12.82 -22.88
N GLN A 282 26.90 -13.23 -22.50
CA GLN A 282 27.89 -12.38 -21.90
C GLN A 282 28.39 -11.40 -22.99
N SER A 283 27.76 -10.23 -23.09
CA SER A 283 28.32 -9.12 -23.85
C SER A 283 29.25 -8.34 -22.93
N CYS A 284 30.51 -8.78 -22.84
CA CYS A 284 31.55 -7.93 -22.27
C CYS A 284 32.13 -7.07 -23.41
N PRO A 285 32.38 -5.77 -23.20
CA PRO A 285 33.16 -5.00 -24.15
C PRO A 285 34.54 -5.64 -24.29
N THR A 286 34.90 -6.08 -25.49
CA THR A 286 36.27 -6.53 -25.80
C THR A 286 37.20 -5.34 -25.64
N VAL A 287 38.11 -5.42 -24.66
CA VAL A 287 39.19 -4.46 -24.44
C VAL A 287 40.20 -4.52 -25.58
#